data_AF-A0A3E0MWW3-F1
#
_entry.id   AF-A0A3E0MWW3-F1
#
_cell.length_a   1.000
_cell.length_b   1.000
_cell.length_c   1.000
_cell.angle_alpha   90.00
_cell.angle_beta   90.00
_cell.angle_gamma   90.00
#
_symmetry.space_group_name_H-M   'P 1'
#
loop_
_entity.id
_entity.type
_entity.pdbx_description
1 polymer ?
#
loop_
_entity_poly.entity_id
_entity_poly.type
_entity_poly.pdbx_seq_one_letter_code
_entity_poly.pdbx_strand_id
1 'polypeptide(L)'
;MNKDHALPFPAGRPDPYKQLVDEPTFDPNKHLALGLPSETFKLGELGYQESELEGFASDFAYSSAFRILSDEGVEAMRHVCEQIYDNRNASAGTGANRLGSYARGAGYRSTFIRDFCDSPELAAHLSEIAGTRLGRHSVPAVACGINYAPDDITRAVDTWHVDSVGFDIVMMVTDPHVLKGGEFQVFQGTKQEGQALLGIEGEEGRDAQLPSERVTTIPFPDAGYGFLQQGTMIFHRACRLLERASRITMIPSFEVLPASAHDSTNALNMADWEDPAIRPELARHELWRTSARLEALLDEVQLSDDPKALGERMAEAVASLNAFSEKLRSQST
;
A
#
# COMPACT_ATOMS: atom_id res chain seq x y z
N MET A 1 0.77 -17.62 16.45
CA MET A 1 0.42 -17.57 15.01
C MET A 1 1.71 -17.75 14.23
N ASN A 2 1.71 -18.28 13.01
CA ASN A 2 2.97 -18.43 12.27
C ASN A 2 3.50 -17.02 11.89
N LYS A 3 4.64 -16.62 12.47
CA LYS A 3 5.28 -15.30 12.23
C LYS A 3 5.85 -15.15 10.82
N ASP A 4 5.96 -16.26 10.09
CA ASP A 4 6.52 -16.30 8.74
C ASP A 4 5.48 -16.10 7.63
N HIS A 5 4.19 -15.95 7.94
CA HIS A 5 3.15 -15.75 6.92
C HIS A 5 2.27 -14.57 7.27
N ALA A 6 1.73 -13.92 6.24
CA ALA A 6 0.77 -12.84 6.40
C ALA A 6 -0.41 -13.26 7.29
N LEU A 7 -0.89 -12.34 8.12
CA LEU A 7 -2.02 -12.59 9.01
C LEU A 7 -3.27 -12.96 8.19
N PRO A 8 -3.94 -14.09 8.47
CA PRO A 8 -5.16 -14.45 7.74
C PRO A 8 -6.27 -13.40 7.85
N PHE A 9 -7.09 -13.32 6.80
CA PHE A 9 -8.32 -12.53 6.82
C PHE A 9 -9.15 -12.86 8.09
N PRO A 10 -9.76 -11.84 8.74
CA PRO A 10 -10.66 -12.09 9.86
C PRO A 10 -11.88 -12.88 9.40
N ALA A 11 -12.52 -13.57 10.36
CA ALA A 11 -13.81 -14.16 10.11
C ALA A 11 -14.87 -13.07 9.90
N GLY A 12 -15.75 -13.28 8.93
CA GLY A 12 -16.79 -12.34 8.58
C GLY A 12 -16.34 -11.28 7.59
N ARG A 13 -17.19 -10.26 7.42
CA ARG A 13 -17.04 -9.21 6.42
C ARG A 13 -17.84 -7.98 6.88
N PRO A 14 -17.31 -6.77 6.76
CA PRO A 14 -18.07 -5.55 7.06
C PRO A 14 -19.30 -5.41 6.14
N ASP A 15 -20.47 -5.12 6.72
CA ASP A 15 -21.75 -5.07 5.99
C ASP A 15 -21.75 -4.20 4.71
N PRO A 16 -21.09 -3.01 4.67
CA PRO A 16 -21.06 -2.20 3.45
C PRO A 16 -20.32 -2.83 2.28
N TYR A 17 -19.45 -3.80 2.54
CA TYR A 17 -18.64 -4.48 1.53
C TYR A 17 -19.44 -5.63 0.93
N LYS A 18 -19.88 -5.50 -0.34
CA LYS A 18 -20.70 -6.50 -1.03
C LYS A 18 -19.80 -7.44 -1.83
N GLN A 19 -19.99 -8.74 -1.59
CA GLN A 19 -19.21 -9.81 -2.18
C GLN A 19 -19.84 -10.12 -3.53
N LEU A 20 -19.00 -10.25 -4.54
CA LEU A 20 -19.39 -10.66 -5.86
C LEU A 20 -19.84 -12.13 -5.83
N VAL A 21 -20.81 -12.45 -6.67
CA VAL A 21 -21.34 -13.81 -6.79
C VAL A 21 -20.82 -14.47 -8.06
N ASP A 22 -20.73 -13.71 -9.15
CA ASP A 22 -20.28 -14.18 -10.46
C ASP A 22 -18.93 -13.53 -10.77
N GLU A 23 -17.85 -14.10 -10.24
CA GLU A 23 -16.47 -13.65 -10.47
C GLU A 23 -15.60 -14.81 -10.98
N PRO A 24 -14.58 -14.54 -11.80
CA PRO A 24 -13.61 -15.55 -12.20
C PRO A 24 -12.87 -16.13 -10.99
N THR A 25 -12.40 -17.37 -11.11
CA THR A 25 -11.49 -17.96 -10.11
C THR A 25 -10.05 -17.64 -10.47
N PHE A 26 -9.27 -17.11 -9.54
CA PHE A 26 -7.87 -16.79 -9.79
C PHE A 26 -7.03 -18.06 -10.01
N ASP A 27 -6.27 -18.10 -11.10
CA ASP A 27 -5.25 -19.11 -11.41
C ASP A 27 -3.93 -18.38 -11.72
N PRO A 28 -2.88 -18.54 -10.90
CA PRO A 28 -1.61 -17.84 -11.11
C PRO A 28 -0.95 -18.21 -12.45
N ASN A 29 -1.16 -19.43 -12.97
CA ASN A 29 -0.56 -19.85 -14.24
C ASN A 29 -1.20 -19.19 -15.46
N LYS A 30 -2.44 -18.71 -15.30
CA LYS A 30 -3.18 -18.04 -16.38
C LYS A 30 -3.11 -16.54 -16.24
N HIS A 31 -3.28 -16.02 -15.03
CA HIS A 31 -3.51 -14.60 -14.82
C HIS A 31 -2.25 -13.81 -14.53
N LEU A 32 -1.18 -14.44 -14.03
CA LEU A 32 0.09 -13.75 -13.80
C LEU A 32 1.00 -13.83 -15.03
N ALA A 33 1.72 -12.75 -15.28
CA ALA A 33 2.78 -12.64 -16.27
C ALA A 33 3.90 -11.78 -15.68
N LEU A 34 4.57 -12.33 -14.65
CA LEU A 34 5.53 -11.61 -13.82
C LEU A 34 6.84 -11.35 -14.58
N GLY A 35 6.98 -10.14 -15.13
CA GLY A 35 8.23 -9.63 -15.70
C GLY A 35 9.06 -8.88 -14.66
N LEU A 36 10.35 -8.71 -14.91
CA LEU A 36 11.22 -7.88 -14.09
C LEU A 36 11.19 -6.41 -14.54
N PRO A 37 11.32 -5.45 -13.62
CA PRO A 37 11.56 -4.05 -13.99
C PRO A 37 12.93 -3.90 -14.66
N SER A 38 13.06 -2.95 -15.58
CA SER A 38 14.35 -2.64 -16.22
C SER A 38 15.29 -1.88 -15.27
N GLU A 39 14.70 -1.12 -14.35
CA GLU A 39 15.39 -0.27 -13.38
C GLU A 39 14.71 -0.33 -12.02
N THR A 40 15.52 -0.29 -10.98
CA THR A 40 15.14 -0.13 -9.57
C THR A 40 15.95 0.99 -8.97
N PHE A 41 15.32 1.81 -8.14
CA PHE A 41 15.93 2.95 -7.47
C PHE A 41 16.03 2.69 -5.98
N LYS A 42 17.02 3.30 -5.32
CA LYS A 42 17.26 3.17 -3.88
C LYS A 42 16.92 4.46 -3.14
N LEU A 43 16.58 4.33 -1.85
CA LEU A 43 16.24 5.48 -1.00
C LEU A 43 17.40 6.47 -0.88
N GLY A 44 18.64 5.96 -0.80
CA GLY A 44 19.84 6.79 -0.78
C GLY A 44 20.01 7.67 -2.04
N GLU A 45 19.53 7.21 -3.20
CA GLU A 45 19.56 7.98 -4.45
C GLU A 45 18.56 9.15 -4.43
N LEU A 46 17.51 9.05 -3.60
CA LEU A 46 16.54 10.12 -3.34
C LEU A 46 16.99 11.07 -2.22
N GLY A 47 18.15 10.83 -1.60
CA GLY A 47 18.72 11.68 -0.55
C GLY A 47 18.41 11.25 0.88
N TYR A 48 17.75 10.11 1.10
CA TYR A 48 17.59 9.56 2.44
C TYR A 48 18.95 9.14 3.01
N GLN A 49 19.24 9.56 4.24
CA GLN A 49 20.49 9.24 4.93
C GLN A 49 20.42 7.86 5.57
N GLU A 50 21.56 7.20 5.73
CA GLU A 50 21.65 5.87 6.36
C GLU A 50 21.01 5.84 7.76
N SER A 51 21.16 6.91 8.54
CA SER A 51 20.53 7.06 9.85
C SER A 51 19.00 7.15 9.82
N GLU A 52 18.41 7.60 8.70
CA GLU A 52 16.96 7.63 8.51
C GLU A 52 16.40 6.27 8.07
N LEU A 53 17.29 5.38 7.60
CA LEU A 53 16.96 4.05 7.12
C LEU A 53 17.30 2.96 8.15
N GLU A 54 17.75 3.33 9.34
CA GLU A 54 18.05 2.38 10.41
C GLU A 54 16.80 1.54 10.74
N GLY A 55 16.95 0.21 10.71
CA GLY A 55 15.85 -0.74 10.93
C GLY A 55 14.97 -1.00 9.70
N PHE A 56 15.13 -0.29 8.58
CA PHE A 56 14.41 -0.63 7.36
C PHE A 56 14.87 -2.00 6.83
N ALA A 57 13.91 -2.81 6.41
CA ALA A 57 14.19 -4.15 5.90
C ALA A 57 14.75 -4.15 4.46
N SER A 58 14.74 -3.00 3.79
CA SER A 58 15.27 -2.79 2.43
C SER A 58 15.62 -1.33 2.18
N ASP A 59 16.63 -1.08 1.35
CA ASP A 59 16.99 0.23 0.79
C ASP A 59 16.28 0.54 -0.54
N PHE A 60 15.40 -0.34 -1.01
CA PHE A 60 14.58 -0.15 -2.20
C PHE A 60 13.63 1.06 -2.06
N ALA A 61 13.58 1.90 -3.10
CA ALA A 61 12.68 3.03 -3.19
C ALA A 61 11.46 2.70 -4.09
N TYR A 62 11.69 2.58 -5.40
CA TYR A 62 10.67 2.25 -6.38
C TYR A 62 11.29 1.60 -7.62
N SER A 63 10.46 1.05 -8.51
CA SER A 63 10.90 0.48 -9.77
C SER A 63 10.33 1.22 -10.98
N SER A 64 10.93 1.00 -12.14
CA SER A 64 10.24 1.14 -13.43
C SER A 64 9.03 0.18 -13.51
N ALA A 65 8.10 0.43 -14.43
CA ALA A 65 6.95 -0.44 -14.64
C ALA A 65 7.36 -1.79 -15.24
N PHE A 66 6.74 -2.87 -14.76
CA PHE A 66 6.94 -4.25 -15.20
C PHE A 66 5.60 -4.96 -15.38
N ARG A 67 5.59 -6.03 -16.18
CA ARG A 67 4.38 -6.82 -16.44
C ARG A 67 4.03 -7.63 -15.19
N ILE A 68 2.75 -7.64 -14.80
CA ILE A 68 2.24 -8.37 -13.64
C ILE A 68 1.13 -9.34 -14.05
N LEU A 69 0.16 -8.87 -14.84
CA LEU A 69 -0.97 -9.67 -15.30
C LEU A 69 -0.78 -10.11 -16.75
N SER A 70 -1.15 -11.33 -17.11
CA SER A 70 -1.32 -11.71 -18.52
C SER A 70 -2.51 -10.97 -19.15
N ASP A 71 -2.74 -11.10 -20.45
CA ASP A 71 -3.92 -10.50 -21.09
C ASP A 71 -5.23 -11.08 -20.51
N GLU A 72 -5.27 -12.38 -20.23
CA GLU A 72 -6.39 -13.04 -19.54
C GLU A 72 -6.55 -12.52 -18.10
N GLY A 73 -5.43 -12.28 -17.40
CA GLY A 73 -5.43 -11.68 -16.07
C GLY A 73 -5.97 -10.25 -16.07
N VAL A 74 -5.62 -9.45 -17.08
CA VAL A 74 -6.15 -8.08 -17.26
C VAL A 74 -7.65 -8.11 -17.49
N GLU A 75 -8.14 -9.00 -18.36
CA GLU A 75 -9.58 -9.15 -18.64
C GLU A 75 -10.35 -9.54 -17.37
N ALA A 76 -9.89 -10.58 -16.66
CA ALA A 76 -10.49 -11.04 -15.43
C ALA A 76 -10.49 -9.96 -14.33
N MET A 77 -9.36 -9.27 -14.15
CA MET A 77 -9.23 -8.20 -13.17
C MET A 77 -10.14 -7.01 -13.50
N ARG A 78 -10.19 -6.61 -14.77
CA ARG A 78 -11.08 -5.53 -15.24
C ARG A 78 -12.54 -5.88 -14.96
N HIS A 79 -12.96 -7.09 -15.31
CA HIS A 79 -14.31 -7.58 -15.07
C HIS A 79 -14.69 -7.50 -13.58
N VAL A 80 -13.80 -7.93 -12.68
CA VAL A 80 -14.02 -7.84 -11.23
C VAL A 80 -14.10 -6.39 -10.76
N CYS A 81 -13.19 -5.51 -11.21
CA CYS A 81 -13.22 -4.09 -10.83
C CYS A 81 -14.51 -3.39 -11.31
N GLU A 82 -14.97 -3.68 -12.53
CA GLU A 82 -16.20 -3.10 -13.06
C GLU A 82 -17.43 -3.50 -12.23
N GLN A 83 -17.50 -4.76 -11.76
CA GLN A 83 -18.57 -5.19 -10.86
C GLN A 83 -18.52 -4.51 -9.48
N ILE A 84 -17.33 -4.17 -8.98
CA ILE A 84 -17.16 -3.48 -7.69
C ILE A 84 -17.57 -2.00 -7.78
N TYR A 85 -17.60 -1.41 -8.98
CA TYR A 85 -17.78 0.04 -9.16
C TYR A 85 -18.99 0.61 -8.39
N ASP A 86 -20.16 -0.03 -8.45
CA ASP A 86 -21.38 0.45 -7.79
C ASP A 86 -21.41 0.18 -6.28
N ASN A 87 -20.45 -0.58 -5.75
CA ASN A 87 -20.22 -0.80 -4.32
C ASN A 87 -18.87 -0.24 -3.82
N ARG A 88 -18.32 0.75 -4.54
CA ARG A 88 -17.16 1.52 -4.09
C ARG A 88 -17.48 2.40 -2.88
N ASN A 89 -16.47 2.89 -2.19
CA ASN A 89 -16.65 3.76 -1.02
C ASN A 89 -17.32 5.07 -1.45
N ALA A 90 -18.23 5.59 -0.64
CA ALA A 90 -18.80 6.91 -0.87
C ALA A 90 -17.70 7.97 -0.65
N SER A 91 -17.34 8.71 -1.69
CA SER A 91 -16.52 9.91 -1.57
C SER A 91 -17.43 11.11 -1.82
N ALA A 92 -17.67 11.95 -0.81
CA ALA A 92 -18.35 13.22 -0.99
C ALA A 92 -17.51 14.24 -1.77
N GLY A 93 -16.32 13.86 -2.26
CA GLY A 93 -15.42 14.71 -3.04
C GLY A 93 -15.02 16.01 -2.33
N THR A 94 -15.28 16.15 -1.02
CA THR A 94 -15.07 17.37 -0.24
C THR A 94 -14.49 16.98 1.12
N GLY A 95 -13.45 17.71 1.58
CA GLY A 95 -12.74 17.43 2.83
C GLY A 95 -11.52 16.50 2.69
N ALA A 96 -11.05 15.97 3.83
CA ALA A 96 -9.84 15.15 4.05
C ALA A 96 -9.71 13.85 3.22
N ASN A 97 -10.56 13.65 2.20
CA ASN A 97 -10.48 12.49 1.32
C ASN A 97 -9.90 12.93 -0.04
N ARG A 98 -8.61 12.63 -0.24
CA ARG A 98 -7.85 13.02 -1.44
C ARG A 98 -8.35 12.35 -2.72
N LEU A 99 -8.87 11.13 -2.62
CA LEU A 99 -9.34 10.32 -3.74
C LEU A 99 -10.78 10.65 -4.13
N GLY A 100 -10.99 10.96 -5.41
CA GLY A 100 -12.32 11.28 -5.94
C GLY A 100 -13.25 10.08 -6.14
N SER A 101 -12.71 8.87 -6.36
CA SER A 101 -13.51 7.65 -6.58
C SER A 101 -12.65 6.41 -6.35
N TYR A 102 -12.97 5.60 -5.33
CA TYR A 102 -12.16 4.44 -4.96
C TYR A 102 -12.95 3.37 -4.19
N ALA A 103 -12.42 2.14 -4.17
CA ALA A 103 -12.89 1.05 -3.32
C ALA A 103 -11.76 0.53 -2.42
N ARG A 104 -12.05 0.41 -1.13
CA ARG A 104 -11.23 -0.29 -0.12
C ARG A 104 -11.84 -1.63 0.23
N GLY A 105 -11.06 -2.50 0.87
CA GLY A 105 -11.51 -3.84 1.23
C GLY A 105 -11.89 -4.67 0.01
N ALA A 106 -11.13 -4.55 -1.09
CA ALA A 106 -11.42 -5.26 -2.33
C ALA A 106 -11.39 -6.79 -2.15
N GLY A 107 -10.51 -7.31 -1.29
CA GLY A 107 -10.47 -8.73 -0.95
C GLY A 107 -11.69 -9.26 -0.19
N TYR A 108 -12.50 -8.40 0.43
CA TYR A 108 -13.80 -8.79 0.98
C TYR A 108 -14.91 -8.85 -0.08
N ARG A 109 -14.72 -8.13 -1.19
CA ARG A 109 -15.67 -8.05 -2.29
C ARG A 109 -15.41 -9.14 -3.30
N SER A 110 -14.14 -9.48 -3.51
CA SER A 110 -13.73 -10.42 -4.54
C SER A 110 -12.76 -11.44 -3.98
N THR A 111 -13.11 -12.71 -4.17
CA THR A 111 -12.22 -13.86 -3.95
C THR A 111 -11.09 -13.83 -4.96
N PHE A 112 -11.35 -13.44 -6.21
CA PHE A 112 -10.30 -13.27 -7.22
C PHE A 112 -9.20 -12.30 -6.76
N ILE A 113 -9.57 -11.10 -6.29
CA ILE A 113 -8.61 -10.09 -5.82
C ILE A 113 -7.87 -10.58 -4.57
N ARG A 114 -8.60 -11.22 -3.63
CA ARG A 114 -7.98 -11.79 -2.44
C ARG A 114 -6.93 -12.84 -2.79
N ASP A 115 -7.27 -13.80 -3.64
CA ASP A 115 -6.36 -14.87 -4.06
C ASP A 115 -5.18 -14.33 -4.88
N PHE A 116 -5.41 -13.30 -5.70
CA PHE A 116 -4.33 -12.56 -6.38
C PHE A 116 -3.36 -11.93 -5.38
N CYS A 117 -3.87 -11.24 -4.36
CA CYS A 117 -3.03 -10.61 -3.32
C CYS A 117 -2.32 -11.63 -2.42
N ASP A 118 -2.96 -12.78 -2.15
CA ASP A 118 -2.40 -13.88 -1.36
C ASP A 118 -1.49 -14.83 -2.19
N SER A 119 -1.30 -14.58 -3.48
CA SER A 119 -0.49 -15.43 -4.37
C SER A 119 0.97 -15.51 -3.86
N PRO A 120 1.49 -16.72 -3.58
CA PRO A 120 2.89 -16.89 -3.20
C PRO A 120 3.85 -16.55 -4.35
N GLU A 121 3.43 -16.75 -5.60
CA GLU A 121 4.21 -16.37 -6.79
C GLU A 121 4.41 -14.86 -6.87
N LEU A 122 3.33 -14.10 -6.68
CA LEU A 122 3.39 -12.65 -6.65
C LEU A 122 4.26 -12.16 -5.48
N ALA A 123 4.03 -12.67 -4.26
CA ALA A 123 4.80 -12.27 -3.08
C ALA A 123 6.30 -12.57 -3.24
N ALA A 124 6.66 -13.74 -3.80
CA ALA A 124 8.04 -14.10 -4.05
C ALA A 124 8.71 -13.17 -5.08
N HIS A 125 8.02 -12.86 -6.18
CA HIS A 125 8.52 -11.97 -7.22
C HIS A 125 8.77 -10.55 -6.71
N LEU A 126 7.84 -9.99 -5.93
CA LEU A 126 8.01 -8.67 -5.34
C LEU A 126 9.11 -8.65 -4.27
N SER A 127 9.27 -9.75 -3.54
CA SER A 127 10.35 -9.89 -2.56
C SER A 127 11.72 -9.84 -3.24
N GLU A 128 11.86 -10.43 -4.42
CA GLU A 128 13.09 -10.36 -5.23
C GLU A 128 13.38 -8.93 -5.66
N ILE A 129 12.38 -8.21 -6.20
CA ILE A 129 12.52 -6.81 -6.62
C ILE A 129 12.88 -5.90 -5.43
N ALA A 130 12.20 -6.07 -4.30
CA ALA A 130 12.41 -5.25 -3.11
C ALA A 130 13.66 -5.63 -2.31
N GLY A 131 14.29 -6.78 -2.56
CA GLY A 131 15.42 -7.26 -1.77
C GLY A 131 15.06 -7.60 -0.31
N THR A 132 13.78 -7.78 0.01
CA THR A 132 13.29 -8.13 1.34
C THR A 132 12.06 -9.01 1.23
N ARG A 133 11.76 -9.80 2.25
CA ARG A 133 10.63 -10.72 2.20
C ARG A 133 9.34 -9.96 2.42
N LEU A 134 8.45 -10.01 1.44
CA LEU A 134 7.14 -9.38 1.45
C LEU A 134 6.02 -10.41 1.56
N GLY A 135 4.92 -10.01 2.20
CA GLY A 135 3.64 -10.72 2.18
C GLY A 135 2.48 -9.74 2.05
N ARG A 136 1.30 -10.22 1.68
CA ARG A 136 0.09 -9.37 1.61
C ARG A 136 -0.09 -8.60 2.92
N HIS A 137 -0.36 -7.31 2.82
CA HIS A 137 -0.58 -6.45 3.98
C HIS A 137 -1.70 -6.97 4.88
N SER A 138 -1.45 -7.15 6.17
CA SER A 138 -2.33 -7.87 7.11
C SER A 138 -3.66 -7.19 7.46
N VAL A 139 -3.86 -5.93 7.04
CA VAL A 139 -5.11 -5.16 7.18
C VAL A 139 -5.93 -5.26 5.88
N PRO A 140 -7.00 -6.10 5.82
CA PRO A 140 -7.76 -6.34 4.60
C PRO A 140 -8.33 -5.11 3.90
N ALA A 141 -8.75 -4.08 4.64
CA ALA A 141 -9.29 -2.84 4.07
C ALA A 141 -8.28 -2.13 3.14
N VAL A 142 -6.97 -2.28 3.40
CA VAL A 142 -5.90 -1.65 2.62
C VAL A 142 -4.99 -2.65 1.91
N ALA A 143 -5.24 -3.95 2.07
CA ALA A 143 -4.51 -5.01 1.37
C ALA A 143 -4.63 -4.90 -0.17
N CYS A 144 -5.72 -4.32 -0.64
CA CYS A 144 -5.87 -3.91 -2.03
C CYS A 144 -6.87 -2.77 -2.18
N GLY A 145 -6.41 -1.64 -2.72
CA GLY A 145 -7.24 -0.54 -3.18
C GLY A 145 -7.57 -0.65 -4.67
N ILE A 146 -8.70 -0.06 -5.07
CA ILE A 146 -9.05 0.20 -6.47
C ILE A 146 -9.33 1.69 -6.60
N ASN A 147 -8.63 2.37 -7.50
CA ASN A 147 -8.89 3.77 -7.82
C ASN A 147 -9.55 3.86 -9.19
N TYR A 148 -10.66 4.59 -9.25
CA TYR A 148 -11.41 4.86 -10.46
C TYR A 148 -11.16 6.28 -10.96
N ALA A 149 -11.58 6.59 -12.19
CA ALA A 149 -11.64 7.96 -12.67
C ALA A 149 -12.49 8.84 -11.74
N PRO A 150 -12.03 10.03 -11.35
CA PRO A 150 -12.82 10.98 -10.58
C PRO A 150 -13.93 11.60 -11.45
N ASP A 151 -15.06 11.93 -10.85
CA ASP A 151 -16.15 12.63 -11.54
C ASP A 151 -15.75 14.06 -11.95
N ASP A 152 -14.95 14.72 -11.10
CA ASP A 152 -14.34 16.02 -11.35
C ASP A 152 -12.89 15.85 -11.83
N ILE A 153 -12.71 15.90 -13.15
CA ILE A 153 -11.40 15.79 -13.80
C ILE A 153 -10.56 17.07 -13.72
N THR A 154 -11.08 18.14 -13.11
CA THR A 154 -10.27 19.36 -12.89
C THR A 154 -9.26 19.17 -11.75
N ARG A 155 -9.49 18.19 -10.88
CA ARG A 155 -8.63 17.82 -9.77
C ARG A 155 -7.69 16.68 -10.15
N ALA A 156 -6.53 16.65 -9.50
CA ALA A 156 -5.66 15.47 -9.50
C ALA A 156 -6.46 14.21 -9.14
N VAL A 157 -6.08 13.08 -9.75
CA VAL A 157 -6.63 11.76 -9.37
C VAL A 157 -6.22 11.44 -7.93
N ASP A 158 -4.96 11.72 -7.61
CA ASP A 158 -4.45 11.73 -6.25
C ASP A 158 -3.37 12.83 -6.12
N THR A 159 -3.39 13.57 -5.01
CA THR A 159 -2.46 14.69 -4.78
C THR A 159 -1.06 14.19 -4.45
N TRP A 160 -0.09 15.09 -4.27
CA TRP A 160 1.22 14.68 -3.76
C TRP A 160 1.08 14.10 -2.35
N HIS A 161 1.58 12.89 -2.11
CA HIS A 161 1.49 12.22 -0.82
C HIS A 161 2.57 11.15 -0.66
N VAL A 162 2.65 10.57 0.53
CA VAL A 162 3.18 9.22 0.75
C VAL A 162 2.04 8.33 1.23
N ASP A 163 2.16 7.03 1.05
CA ASP A 163 1.18 6.09 1.55
C ASP A 163 1.39 5.74 3.03
N SER A 164 0.34 5.18 3.64
CA SER A 164 0.41 4.65 5.01
C SER A 164 0.82 3.18 5.06
N VAL A 165 1.02 2.51 3.93
CA VAL A 165 1.44 1.10 3.85
C VAL A 165 2.92 1.02 3.47
N GLY A 166 3.62 0.00 3.98
CA GLY A 166 5.06 -0.14 3.78
C GLY A 166 5.46 -0.29 2.31
N PHE A 167 4.79 -1.19 1.58
CA PHE A 167 5.00 -1.41 0.15
C PHE A 167 3.67 -1.51 -0.58
N ASP A 168 3.62 -1.05 -1.82
CA ASP A 168 2.47 -1.19 -2.69
C ASP A 168 2.87 -1.25 -4.16
N ILE A 169 1.98 -1.80 -4.98
CA ILE A 169 2.08 -1.73 -6.43
C ILE A 169 1.04 -0.75 -6.93
N VAL A 170 1.39 0.15 -7.84
CA VAL A 170 0.38 0.85 -8.65
C VAL A 170 0.32 0.20 -10.02
N MET A 171 -0.79 -0.51 -10.30
CA MET A 171 -0.99 -1.30 -11.52
C MET A 171 -2.13 -0.75 -12.38
N MET A 172 -1.87 -0.61 -13.68
CA MET A 172 -2.89 -0.22 -14.66
C MET A 172 -3.79 -1.40 -15.02
N VAL A 173 -5.10 -1.27 -14.85
CA VAL A 173 -6.09 -2.23 -15.35
C VAL A 173 -6.73 -1.72 -16.65
N THR A 174 -6.94 -0.40 -16.74
CA THR A 174 -7.27 0.27 -18.00
C THR A 174 -6.02 0.39 -18.88
N ASP A 175 -6.19 0.25 -20.19
CA ASP A 175 -5.15 0.54 -21.17
C ASP A 175 -4.69 2.00 -21.02
N PRO A 176 -3.41 2.28 -20.73
CA PRO A 176 -2.93 3.65 -20.55
C PRO A 176 -2.98 4.47 -21.84
N HIS A 177 -2.96 3.86 -23.04
CA HIS A 177 -2.93 4.59 -24.31
C HIS A 177 -4.24 5.31 -24.64
N VAL A 178 -5.36 4.89 -24.05
CA VAL A 178 -6.65 5.57 -24.22
C VAL A 178 -6.81 6.78 -23.29
N LEU A 179 -5.88 6.98 -22.36
CA LEU A 179 -5.94 8.06 -21.37
C LEU A 179 -5.19 9.30 -21.88
N LYS A 180 -5.73 10.48 -21.55
CA LYS A 180 -5.01 11.75 -21.66
C LYS A 180 -4.94 12.38 -20.28
N GLY A 181 -3.74 12.65 -19.78
CA GLY A 181 -3.52 12.96 -18.37
C GLY A 181 -3.53 11.70 -17.50
N GLY A 182 -3.55 11.88 -16.18
CA GLY A 182 -3.55 10.77 -15.24
C GLY A 182 -2.18 10.15 -14.99
N GLU A 183 -1.10 10.81 -15.46
CA GLU A 183 0.27 10.35 -15.31
C GLU A 183 0.63 10.15 -13.85
N PHE A 184 1.35 9.07 -13.56
CA PHE A 184 1.91 8.85 -12.23
C PHE A 184 3.28 9.51 -12.14
N GLN A 185 3.50 10.29 -11.08
CA GLN A 185 4.71 11.07 -10.91
C GLN A 185 5.36 10.82 -9.56
N VAL A 186 6.68 10.68 -9.56
CA VAL A 186 7.53 10.51 -8.37
C VAL A 186 8.43 11.72 -8.24
N PHE A 187 8.50 12.26 -7.03
CA PHE A 187 9.44 13.33 -6.68
C PHE A 187 10.84 12.74 -6.48
N GLN A 188 11.83 13.32 -7.17
CA GLN A 188 13.23 12.96 -7.08
C GLN A 188 13.86 13.65 -5.86
N GLY A 189 13.52 13.14 -4.67
CA GLY A 189 13.90 13.67 -3.36
C GLY A 189 13.23 12.92 -2.23
N THR A 190 13.54 13.32 -1.00
CA THR A 190 12.86 12.75 0.18
C THR A 190 11.44 13.31 0.33
N LYS A 191 10.59 12.60 1.07
CA LYS A 191 9.24 13.08 1.39
C LYS A 191 9.27 14.38 2.18
N GLN A 192 10.25 14.56 3.06
CA GLN A 192 10.42 15.78 3.85
C GLN A 192 10.71 16.98 2.98
N GLU A 193 11.57 16.83 1.96
CA GLU A 193 11.86 17.89 1.00
C GLU A 193 10.61 18.22 0.16
N GLY A 194 9.91 17.21 -0.34
CA GLY A 194 8.67 17.39 -1.09
C GLY A 194 7.58 18.11 -0.27
N GLN A 195 7.39 17.68 0.98
CA GLN A 195 6.49 18.30 1.94
C GLN A 195 6.88 19.76 2.23
N ALA A 196 8.16 20.05 2.45
CA ALA A 196 8.66 21.39 2.69
C ALA A 196 8.43 22.33 1.49
N LEU A 197 8.65 21.85 0.27
CA LEU A 197 8.37 22.61 -0.96
C LEU A 197 6.88 22.94 -1.11
N LEU A 198 5.99 22.08 -0.61
CA LEU A 198 4.55 22.31 -0.62
C LEU A 198 4.02 23.04 0.62
N GLY A 199 4.84 23.20 1.66
CA GLY A 199 4.43 23.77 2.94
C GLY A 199 3.34 22.93 3.64
N ILE A 200 3.48 21.60 3.58
CA ILE A 200 2.56 20.63 4.19
C ILE A 200 3.28 19.80 5.25
N GLU A 201 2.51 19.22 6.17
CA GLU A 201 2.98 18.25 7.17
C GLU A 201 2.10 16.99 7.07
N GLY A 202 2.67 15.82 7.42
CA GLY A 202 1.95 14.55 7.36
C GLY A 202 1.88 13.93 5.95
N GLU A 203 1.05 12.90 5.79
CA GLU A 203 1.02 12.08 4.57
C GLU A 203 0.23 12.74 3.42
N GLU A 204 -0.77 13.56 3.74
CA GLU A 204 -1.65 14.20 2.76
C GLU A 204 -1.06 15.51 2.23
N GLY A 205 -0.93 15.62 0.91
CA GLY A 205 -0.51 16.87 0.28
C GLY A 205 -1.55 17.47 -0.67
N ARG A 206 -1.11 18.52 -1.36
CA ARG A 206 -1.96 19.38 -2.19
C ARG A 206 -1.66 19.19 -3.67
N ASP A 207 -2.64 19.49 -4.52
CA ASP A 207 -2.41 19.58 -5.95
C ASP A 207 -1.63 20.86 -6.27
N ALA A 208 -0.31 20.72 -6.40
CA ALA A 208 0.59 21.81 -6.72
C ALA A 208 1.74 21.30 -7.59
N GLN A 209 2.29 22.19 -8.40
CA GLN A 209 3.43 21.87 -9.25
C GLN A 209 4.72 21.94 -8.44
N LEU A 210 5.50 20.85 -8.48
CA LEU A 210 6.88 20.82 -8.01
C LEU A 210 7.84 21.16 -9.16
N PRO A 211 9.10 21.55 -8.87
CA PRO A 211 10.10 21.82 -9.90
C PRO A 211 10.24 20.62 -10.86
N SER A 212 10.11 20.87 -12.16
CA SER A 212 10.00 19.81 -13.18
C SER A 212 11.23 18.90 -13.25
N GLU A 213 12.40 19.45 -12.97
CA GLU A 213 13.68 18.74 -12.90
C GLU A 213 13.78 17.77 -11.71
N ARG A 214 12.84 17.89 -10.75
CA ARG A 214 12.72 17.02 -9.59
C ARG A 214 11.51 16.09 -9.68
N VAL A 215 10.92 15.92 -10.85
CA VAL A 215 9.73 15.08 -11.03
C VAL A 215 9.95 14.13 -12.20
N THR A 216 9.84 12.83 -11.93
CA THR A 216 9.87 11.78 -12.96
C THR A 216 8.47 11.24 -13.16
N THR A 217 8.07 11.05 -14.41
CA THR A 217 6.82 10.35 -14.75
C THR A 217 7.10 8.88 -14.98
N ILE A 218 6.32 7.98 -14.37
CA ILE A 218 6.44 6.54 -14.59
C ILE A 218 5.61 6.16 -15.83
N PRO A 219 6.23 5.70 -16.92
CA PRO A 219 5.49 5.24 -18.09
C PRO A 219 4.90 3.84 -17.84
N PHE A 220 3.65 3.65 -18.22
CA PHE A 220 3.01 2.33 -18.25
C PHE A 220 2.92 1.83 -19.69
N PRO A 221 3.61 0.74 -20.04
CA PRO A 221 3.60 0.23 -21.41
C PRO A 221 2.26 -0.31 -21.89
N ASP A 222 1.43 -0.88 -20.99
CA ASP A 222 0.12 -1.46 -21.33
C ASP A 222 -0.70 -1.70 -20.04
N ALA A 223 -1.95 -2.12 -20.16
CA ALA A 223 -2.69 -2.72 -19.05
C ALA A 223 -1.98 -3.98 -18.53
N GLY A 224 -2.11 -4.25 -17.23
CA GLY A 224 -1.42 -5.33 -16.55
C GLY A 224 0.04 -5.02 -16.20
N TYR A 225 0.54 -3.83 -16.55
CA TYR A 225 1.81 -3.32 -16.02
C TYR A 225 1.58 -2.54 -14.72
N GLY A 226 2.53 -2.68 -13.80
CA GLY A 226 2.59 -1.91 -12.56
C GLY A 226 4.04 -1.62 -12.17
N PHE A 227 4.24 -0.74 -11.20
CA PHE A 227 5.55 -0.58 -10.55
C PHE A 227 5.40 -0.83 -9.05
N LEU A 228 6.47 -1.25 -8.40
CA LEU A 228 6.55 -1.45 -6.96
C LEU A 228 7.17 -0.20 -6.32
N GLN A 229 6.66 0.22 -5.17
CA GLN A 229 7.22 1.30 -4.38
C GLN A 229 7.21 0.99 -2.88
N GLN A 230 8.08 1.66 -2.14
CA GLN A 230 8.00 1.74 -0.69
C GLN A 230 7.09 2.90 -0.29
N GLY A 231 5.79 2.62 -0.17
CA GLY A 231 4.71 3.61 -0.10
C GLY A 231 4.94 4.72 0.93
N THR A 232 5.45 4.39 2.12
CA THR A 232 5.70 5.37 3.19
C THR A 232 6.87 6.32 2.94
N MET A 233 7.64 6.11 1.88
CA MET A 233 8.87 6.86 1.58
C MET A 233 8.82 7.60 0.25
N ILE A 234 8.08 7.10 -0.73
CA ILE A 234 8.06 7.69 -2.07
C ILE A 234 7.02 8.80 -2.13
N PHE A 235 7.47 10.04 -2.28
CA PHE A 235 6.57 11.16 -2.45
C PHE A 235 6.09 11.24 -3.89
N HIS A 236 4.80 11.03 -4.11
CA HIS A 236 4.26 10.78 -5.44
C HIS A 236 2.85 11.34 -5.62
N ARG A 237 2.37 11.39 -6.87
CA ARG A 237 1.00 11.78 -7.22
C ARG A 237 0.47 11.05 -8.44
N ALA A 238 -0.85 11.08 -8.61
CA ALA A 238 -1.52 10.77 -9.86
C ALA A 238 -2.16 12.05 -10.44
N CYS A 239 -1.61 12.54 -11.56
CA CYS A 239 -2.07 13.77 -12.19
C CYS A 239 -3.55 13.75 -12.55
N ARG A 240 -4.14 14.92 -12.82
CA ARG A 240 -5.53 15.01 -13.30
C ARG A 240 -5.67 14.40 -14.69
N LEU A 241 -6.87 13.95 -15.02
CA LEU A 241 -7.23 13.65 -16.41
C LEU A 241 -7.41 14.95 -17.21
N LEU A 242 -7.02 14.92 -18.47
CA LEU A 242 -7.20 16.03 -19.42
C LEU A 242 -8.52 15.87 -20.20
N GLU A 243 -9.01 14.65 -20.34
CA GLU A 243 -10.30 14.30 -20.94
C GLU A 243 -11.00 13.24 -20.08
N ARG A 244 -12.33 13.19 -20.10
CA ARG A 244 -13.07 12.15 -19.38
C ARG A 244 -12.78 10.80 -20.03
N ALA A 245 -12.36 9.84 -19.21
CA ALA A 245 -12.14 8.46 -19.62
C ALA A 245 -12.46 7.52 -18.44
N SER A 246 -12.80 6.27 -18.76
CA SER A 246 -12.77 5.21 -17.73
C SER A 246 -11.30 4.98 -17.37
N ARG A 247 -10.98 4.98 -16.07
CA ARG A 247 -9.65 4.70 -15.55
C ARG A 247 -9.80 3.81 -14.34
N ILE A 248 -9.06 2.70 -14.33
CA ILE A 248 -8.99 1.76 -13.22
C ILE A 248 -7.51 1.48 -12.96
N THR A 249 -7.07 1.79 -11.74
CA THR A 249 -5.78 1.34 -11.21
C THR A 249 -5.99 0.54 -9.95
N MET A 250 -5.19 -0.51 -9.79
CA MET A 250 -5.19 -1.32 -8.58
C MET A 250 -3.95 -1.06 -7.74
N ILE A 251 -4.15 -1.09 -6.42
CA ILE A 251 -3.14 -0.81 -5.42
C ILE A 251 -3.06 -1.96 -4.40
N PRO A 252 -2.51 -3.13 -4.78
CA PRO A 252 -2.18 -4.19 -3.83
C PRO A 252 -1.05 -3.76 -2.90
N SER A 253 -1.24 -3.96 -1.61
CA SER A 253 -0.28 -3.55 -0.57
C SER A 253 0.39 -4.76 0.08
N PHE A 254 1.65 -4.59 0.46
CA PHE A 254 2.50 -5.61 1.05
C PHE A 254 3.21 -5.06 2.29
N GLU A 255 3.57 -5.98 3.18
CA GLU A 255 4.28 -5.72 4.44
C GLU A 255 5.50 -6.64 4.56
N VAL A 256 6.48 -6.22 5.35
CA VAL A 256 7.70 -6.99 5.62
C VAL A 256 7.40 -8.21 6.49
N LEU A 257 7.97 -9.35 6.10
CA LEU A 257 8.00 -10.59 6.87
C LEU A 257 9.44 -11.01 7.23
N PRO A 258 9.66 -11.73 8.35
CA PRO A 258 8.66 -12.20 9.31
C PRO A 258 8.02 -11.06 10.10
N ALA A 259 6.87 -11.31 10.71
CA ALA A 259 6.07 -10.31 11.43
C ALA A 259 6.78 -9.63 12.62
N SER A 260 7.92 -10.18 13.07
CA SER A 260 8.78 -9.57 14.08
C SER A 260 9.69 -8.48 13.50
N ALA A 261 9.97 -8.50 12.19
CA ALA A 261 10.80 -7.50 11.53
C ALA A 261 10.09 -6.14 11.51
N HIS A 262 10.86 -5.07 11.40
CA HIS A 262 10.31 -3.72 11.24
C HIS A 262 9.55 -3.58 9.91
N ASP A 263 8.38 -2.95 9.96
CA ASP A 263 7.53 -2.61 8.82
C ASP A 263 7.04 -1.18 9.02
N SER A 264 7.02 -0.37 7.96
CA SER A 264 6.79 1.07 8.05
C SER A 264 5.32 1.49 7.97
N THR A 265 4.39 0.52 8.01
CA THR A 265 2.94 0.78 8.00
C THR A 265 2.54 1.78 9.11
N ASN A 266 1.90 2.88 8.72
CA ASN A 266 1.44 3.93 9.62
C ASN A 266 0.02 3.66 10.13
N ALA A 267 -0.09 2.75 11.09
CA ALA A 267 -1.37 2.40 11.72
C ALA A 267 -2.04 3.59 12.43
N LEU A 268 -1.27 4.55 12.93
CA LEU A 268 -1.80 5.73 13.62
C LEU A 268 -2.55 6.65 12.67
N ASN A 269 -2.00 6.91 11.47
CA ASN A 269 -2.67 7.72 10.46
C ASN A 269 -3.93 7.03 9.94
N MET A 270 -3.83 5.73 9.63
CA MET A 270 -4.97 4.95 9.12
C MET A 270 -6.12 4.82 10.13
N ALA A 271 -5.86 4.97 11.43
CA ALA A 271 -6.90 4.94 12.46
C ALA A 271 -7.92 6.09 12.33
N ASP A 272 -7.56 7.19 11.66
CA ASP A 272 -8.44 8.33 11.41
C ASP A 272 -9.32 8.14 10.17
N TRP A 273 -9.05 7.10 9.37
CA TRP A 273 -9.75 6.90 8.10
C TRP A 273 -11.22 6.51 8.32
N GLU A 274 -12.09 7.09 7.50
CA GLU A 274 -13.50 6.70 7.45
C GLU A 274 -13.64 5.39 6.66
N ASP A 275 -13.64 4.28 7.38
CA ASP A 275 -13.81 2.95 6.83
C ASP A 275 -14.45 2.02 7.89
N PRO A 276 -15.39 1.12 7.51
CA PRO A 276 -16.20 0.37 8.47
C PRO A 276 -15.41 -0.58 9.38
N ALA A 277 -14.21 -1.01 9.01
CA ALA A 277 -13.46 -2.02 9.78
C ALA A 277 -11.99 -1.69 10.03
N ILE A 278 -11.50 -0.54 9.54
CA ILE A 278 -10.07 -0.19 9.62
C ILE A 278 -9.52 -0.25 11.06
N ARG A 279 -10.24 0.23 12.07
CA ARG A 279 -9.78 0.24 13.47
C ARG A 279 -9.63 -1.17 14.06
N PRO A 280 -10.66 -2.05 14.04
CA PRO A 280 -10.49 -3.45 14.44
C PRO A 280 -9.41 -4.22 13.66
N GLU A 281 -9.28 -3.96 12.35
CA GLU A 281 -8.26 -4.62 11.53
C GLU A 281 -6.84 -4.17 11.89
N LEU A 282 -6.63 -2.87 12.11
CA LEU A 282 -5.36 -2.34 12.62
C LEU A 282 -5.03 -2.87 14.02
N ALA A 283 -6.04 -3.04 14.89
CA ALA A 283 -5.83 -3.69 16.18
C ALA A 283 -5.31 -5.13 16.00
N ARG A 284 -5.86 -5.89 15.04
CA ARG A 284 -5.36 -7.24 14.72
C ARG A 284 -3.92 -7.21 14.19
N HIS A 285 -3.60 -6.27 13.30
CA HIS A 285 -2.24 -6.05 12.79
C HIS A 285 -1.25 -5.79 13.92
N GLU A 286 -1.52 -4.80 14.78
CA GLU A 286 -0.63 -4.42 15.88
C GLU A 286 -0.45 -5.55 16.91
N LEU A 287 -1.54 -6.24 17.26
CA LEU A 287 -1.48 -7.40 18.15
C LEU A 287 -0.64 -8.53 17.57
N TRP A 288 -0.82 -8.85 16.29
CA TRP A 288 -0.07 -9.91 15.62
C TRP A 288 1.43 -9.60 15.52
N ARG A 289 1.81 -8.40 15.04
CA ARG A 289 3.22 -8.01 14.94
C ARG A 289 3.87 -7.89 16.31
N THR A 290 3.17 -7.34 17.31
CA THR A 290 3.67 -7.29 18.70
C THR A 290 3.86 -8.68 19.29
N SER A 291 2.93 -9.60 19.04
CA SER A 291 3.07 -11.00 19.50
C SER A 291 4.32 -11.63 18.89
N ALA A 292 4.57 -11.43 17.59
CA ALA A 292 5.77 -11.96 16.93
C ALA A 292 7.07 -11.35 17.48
N ARG A 293 7.10 -10.05 17.78
CA ARG A 293 8.24 -9.38 18.43
C ARG A 293 8.49 -9.92 19.85
N LEU A 294 7.44 -10.12 20.63
CA LEU A 294 7.54 -10.68 21.98
C LEU A 294 7.99 -12.15 21.97
N GLU A 295 7.50 -12.95 21.02
CA GLU A 295 7.96 -14.34 20.80
C GLU A 295 9.45 -14.36 20.42
N ALA A 296 9.90 -13.49 19.50
CA ALA A 296 11.31 -13.39 19.15
C ALA A 296 12.18 -12.94 20.34
N LEU A 297 11.74 -11.94 21.10
CA LEU A 297 12.43 -11.50 22.30
C LEU A 297 12.56 -12.62 23.33
N LEU A 298 11.48 -13.39 23.55
CA LEU A 298 11.47 -14.52 24.48
C LEU A 298 12.53 -15.57 24.15
N ASP A 299 12.75 -15.85 22.85
CA ASP A 299 13.77 -16.78 22.37
C ASP A 299 15.20 -16.27 22.63
N GLU A 300 15.40 -14.95 22.74
CA GLU A 300 16.71 -14.31 22.87
C GLU A 300 17.11 -14.00 24.32
N VAL A 301 16.16 -13.79 25.24
CA VAL A 301 16.45 -13.40 26.64
C VAL A 301 17.39 -14.41 27.32
N GLN A 302 18.47 -13.90 27.92
CA GLN A 302 19.40 -14.68 28.73
C GLN A 302 19.33 -14.29 30.21
N LEU A 303 19.60 -15.24 31.11
CA LEU A 303 19.62 -14.99 32.56
C LEU A 303 20.71 -13.98 32.99
N SER A 304 21.70 -13.76 32.14
CA SER A 304 22.80 -12.81 32.33
C SER A 304 22.56 -11.44 31.70
N ASP A 305 21.40 -11.22 31.08
CA ASP A 305 21.11 -9.94 30.41
C ASP A 305 21.13 -8.77 31.41
N ASP A 306 21.65 -7.64 30.95
CA ASP A 306 21.59 -6.40 31.71
C ASP A 306 20.12 -5.96 31.87
N PRO A 307 19.66 -5.68 33.12
CA PRO A 307 18.26 -5.33 33.36
C PRO A 307 17.77 -4.09 32.59
N LYS A 308 18.66 -3.12 32.34
CA LYS A 308 18.29 -1.89 31.62
C LYS A 308 18.13 -2.19 30.13
N ALA A 309 19.10 -2.87 29.51
CA ALA A 309 19.00 -3.26 28.11
C ALA A 309 17.79 -4.18 27.83
N LEU A 310 17.47 -5.09 28.75
CA LEU A 310 16.28 -5.92 28.65
C LEU A 310 14.99 -5.08 28.70
N GLY A 311 14.92 -4.11 29.61
CA GLY A 311 13.79 -3.19 29.71
C GLY A 311 13.60 -2.34 28.44
N GLU A 312 14.68 -1.90 27.81
CA GLU A 312 14.65 -1.15 26.54
C GLU A 312 14.10 -2.02 25.39
N ARG A 313 14.60 -3.26 25.23
CA ARG A 313 14.09 -4.22 24.22
C ARG A 313 12.62 -4.57 24.44
N MET A 314 12.19 -4.73 25.70
CA MET A 314 10.78 -4.96 26.02
C MET A 314 9.90 -3.76 25.64
N ALA A 315 10.36 -2.54 25.95
CA ALA A 315 9.63 -1.33 25.61
C ALA A 315 9.51 -1.14 24.10
N GLU A 316 10.59 -1.40 23.35
CA GLU A 316 10.62 -1.38 21.89
C GLU A 316 9.62 -2.38 21.28
N ALA A 317 9.60 -3.63 21.78
CA ALA A 317 8.73 -4.68 21.26
C ALA A 317 7.23 -4.33 21.32
N VAL A 318 6.81 -3.53 22.30
CA VAL A 318 5.41 -3.13 22.53
C VAL A 318 5.09 -1.69 22.12
N ALA A 319 6.07 -0.92 21.64
CA ALA A 319 5.93 0.52 21.41
C ALA A 319 4.77 0.87 20.46
N SER A 320 4.71 0.24 19.28
CA SER A 320 3.66 0.49 18.28
C SER A 320 2.25 0.15 18.81
N LEU A 321 2.10 -0.98 19.50
CA LEU A 321 0.81 -1.38 20.09
C LEU A 321 0.35 -0.40 21.17
N ASN A 322 1.26 0.09 22.02
CA ASN A 322 0.93 1.08 23.03
C ASN A 322 0.48 2.39 22.39
N ALA A 323 1.23 2.90 21.40
CA ALA A 323 0.87 4.12 20.67
C ALA A 323 -0.50 3.98 19.97
N PHE A 324 -0.75 2.85 19.32
CA PHE A 324 -2.03 2.58 18.67
C PHE A 324 -3.18 2.44 19.69
N SER A 325 -2.93 1.78 20.83
CA SER A 325 -3.91 1.71 21.91
C SER A 325 -4.26 3.09 22.47
N GLU A 326 -3.29 4.01 22.57
CA GLU A 326 -3.54 5.39 23.01
C GLU A 326 -4.36 6.16 21.98
N LYS A 327 -4.03 6.02 20.69
CA LYS A 327 -4.78 6.61 19.56
C LYS A 327 -6.26 6.22 19.58
N LEU A 328 -6.58 4.95 19.82
CA LEU A 328 -7.97 4.49 19.90
C LEU A 328 -8.71 5.07 21.12
N ARG A 329 -8.03 5.24 22.26
CA ARG A 329 -8.62 5.84 23.47
C ARG A 329 -8.88 7.33 23.27
N SER A 330 -7.99 8.07 22.60
CA SER A 330 -8.18 9.50 22.34
C SER A 330 -9.29 9.82 21.34
N GLN A 331 -9.66 8.87 20.48
CA GLN A 331 -10.81 9.00 19.58
C GLN A 331 -12.15 8.68 20.25
N SER A 332 -12.13 8.08 21.44
CA SER A 332 -13.34 7.64 22.18
C SER A 332 -13.92 8.73 23.10
N THR A 333 -13.48 9.98 22.94
CA THR A 333 -13.96 11.19 23.63
C THR A 333 -14.45 12.20 22.62
#